data_AF-A0A6P0U9C2-F1
#
_entry.id   AF-A0A6P0U9C2-F1
#
_cell.length_a   1.000
_cell.length_b   1.000
_cell.length_c   1.000
_cell.angle_alpha   90.00
_cell.angle_beta   90.00
_cell.angle_gamma   90.00
#
_symmetry.space_group_name_H-M   'P 1'
#
loop_
_entity.id
_entity.type
_entity.pdbx_description
1 polymer ?
#
loop_
_entity_poly.entity_id
_entity_poly.type
_entity_poly.pdbx_seq_one_letter_code
_entity_poly.pdbx_strand_id
1 'polypeptide(L)' 'MKVSARNALKGTVKKVVTGAVNTEITVEIAPGIEVVSVITKSSAE' A
#
# COMPACT_ATOMS: atom_id res chain seq x y z
N MET A 1 5.60 -8.89 -12.70
CA MET A 1 6.48 -8.79 -11.50
C MET A 1 6.23 -10.00 -10.63
N LYS A 2 7.24 -10.83 -10.35
CA LYS A 2 7.14 -11.94 -9.39
C LYS A 2 7.53 -11.39 -8.02
N VAL A 3 6.58 -11.32 -7.10
CA VAL A 3 6.85 -11.00 -5.69
C VAL A 3 6.88 -12.30 -4.88
N SER A 4 7.72 -12.35 -3.84
CA SER A 4 7.83 -13.53 -2.95
C SER A 4 6.61 -13.71 -2.04
N ALA A 5 5.82 -12.65 -1.88
CA ALA A 5 4.58 -12.68 -1.11
C ALA A 5 3.58 -13.66 -1.73
N ARG A 6 3.11 -14.62 -0.93
CA ARG A 6 2.08 -15.58 -1.34
C ARG A 6 0.71 -14.92 -1.54
N ASN A 7 0.45 -13.84 -0.82
CA ASN A 7 -0.79 -13.08 -0.91
C ASN A 7 -0.56 -11.83 -1.75
N ALA A 8 -1.21 -11.77 -2.91
CA ALA A 8 -1.19 -10.61 -3.79
C ALA A 8 -2.62 -10.09 -3.95
N LEU A 9 -2.90 -8.95 -3.32
CA LEU A 9 -4.20 -8.29 -3.42
C LEU A 9 -4.12 -7.24 -4.53
N LYS A 10 -4.94 -7.39 -5.57
CA LYS A 10 -5.10 -6.33 -6.57
C LYS A 10 -5.96 -5.22 -5.97
N GLY A 11 -5.53 -3.98 -6.17
CA GLY A 11 -6.28 -2.83 -5.70
C GLY A 11 -5.72 -1.53 -6.29
N THR A 12 -6.40 -0.43 -5.99
CA THR A 12 -6.04 0.92 -6.44
C THR A 12 -5.61 1.75 -5.24
N VAL A 13 -4.48 2.44 -5.36
CA VAL A 13 -4.02 3.36 -4.31
C VAL A 13 -4.98 4.55 -4.23
N LYS A 14 -5.63 4.72 -3.07
CA LYS A 14 -6.56 5.82 -2.78
C LYS A 14 -5.86 7.01 -2.16
N LYS A 15 -4.94 6.73 -1.24
CA LYS A 15 -4.29 7.74 -0.41
C LYS A 15 -2.87 7.32 -0.08
N VAL A 16 -1.97 8.29 -0.05
CA VAL A 16 -0.60 8.14 0.40
C VAL A 16 -0.31 9.26 1.39
N VAL A 17 0.16 8.90 2.58
CA VAL A 17 0.57 9.84 3.63
C VAL A 17 2.04 9.59 3.93
N THR A 18 2.89 10.46 3.40
CA THR A 18 4.34 10.35 3.55
C THR A 18 4.78 11.00 4.86
N GLY A 19 5.38 10.20 5.74
CA GLY A 19 6.09 10.67 6.93
C GLY A 19 7.59 10.80 6.70
N ALA A 20 8.33 11.16 7.75
CA ALA A 20 9.78 11.32 7.66
C ALA A 20 10.52 9.98 7.41
N VAL A 21 10.00 8.88 7.99
CA VAL A 21 10.60 7.53 7.93
C VAL A 21 9.63 6.50 7.36
N ASN A 22 8.35 6.59 7.72
CA ASN A 22 7.30 5.67 7.28
C ASN A 22 6.30 6.39 6.37
N THR A 23 5.72 5.65 5.43
CA THR A 23 4.65 6.09 4.55
C THR A 23 3.45 5.16 4.74
N GLU A 24 2.30 5.76 5.01
CA GLU A 24 1.02 5.05 5.04
C GLU A 24 0.38 5.08 3.65
N ILE A 25 -0.06 3.92 3.16
CA ILE A 25 -0.70 3.74 1.87
C ILE A 25 -2.05 3.06 2.10
N THR A 26 -3.12 3.70 1.62
CA THR A 26 -4.46 3.13 1.60
C THR A 26 -4.75 2.60 0.20
N VAL A 27 -5.09 1.31 0.10
CA VAL A 27 -5.41 0.62 -1.16
C VAL A 27 -6.84 0.11 -1.11
N GLU A 28 -7.68 0.52 -2.06
CA GLU A 28 -9.01 -0.07 -2.24
C GLU A 28 -8.88 -1.37 -3.04
N ILE A 29 -9.29 -2.50 -2.45
CA ILE A 29 -9.20 -3.83 -3.07
C ILE A 29 -10.55 -4.32 -3.63
N ALA A 30 -11.64 -3.72 -3.18
CA ALA A 30 -13.01 -3.95 -3.65
C ALA A 30 -13.88 -2.75 -3.23
N PRO A 31 -15.09 -2.56 -3.80
CA PRO A 31 -15.94 -1.42 -3.46
C PRO A 31 -16.20 -1.29 -1.96
N GLY A 32 -15.70 -0.20 -1.36
CA GLY A 32 -15.84 0.07 0.08
C GLY A 32 -14.94 -0.79 0.99
N ILE A 33 -14.02 -1.57 0.43
CA ILE A 33 -13.03 -2.36 1.19
C ILE A 33 -11.64 -1.79 0.96
N GLU A 34 -11.07 -1.24 2.03
CA GLU A 34 -9.76 -0.63 2.03
C GLU A 34 -8.77 -1.43 2.88
N VAL A 35 -7.53 -1.51 2.40
CA VAL A 35 -6.39 -2.08 3.10
C VAL A 35 -5.40 -0.96 3.36
N VAL A 36 -5.08 -0.72 4.62
CA VAL A 36 -4.05 0.26 5.03
C VAL A 36 -2.75 -0.48 5.27
N SER A 37 -1.66 0.01 4.67
CA SER A 37 -0.32 -0.53 4.81
C SER A 37 0.65 0.57 5.21
N VAL A 38 1.65 0.23 6.03
CA VAL A 38 2.75 1.12 6.37
C VAL A 38 4.04 0.52 5.84
N ILE A 39 4.74 1.28 5.00
CA ILE A 39 6.04 0.92 4.44
C ILE A 39 7.07 2.00 4.77
N THR A 40 8.35 1.73 4.54
CA THR A 40 9.38 2.78 4.68
C THR A 40 9.22 3.82 3.59
N LYS A 41 9.58 5.07 3.87
CA LYS A 41 9.55 6.17 2.91
C LYS A 41 10.32 5.83 1.64
N SER A 42 11.50 5.23 1.78
CA SER A 42 12.34 4.78 0.67
C SER A 42 11.70 3.72 -0.23
N SER A 43 10.68 3.01 0.23
CA SER A 43 9.93 2.04 -0.59
C SER A 43 8.73 2.66 -1.31
N ALA A 44 8.34 3.89 -0.95
CA ALA A 44 7.24 4.62 -1.56
C ALA A 44 7.69 5.63 -2.63
N GLU A 45 9.00 5.92 -2.71
CA GLU A 45 9.65 6.78 -3.72
C GLU A 45 10.05 5.99 -4.96
#